data_AF-Q0S0Y5-F1
#
_entry.id   AF-Q0S0Y5-F1
#
_cell.length_a   1.000
_cell.length_b   1.000
_cell.length_c   1.000
_cell.angle_alpha   90.00
_cell.angle_beta   90.00
_cell.angle_gamma   90.00
#
_symmetry.space_group_name_H-M   'P 1'
#
loop_
_entity.id
_entity.type
_entity.pdbx_description
1 polymer ?
#
loop_
_entity_poly.entity_id
_entity_poly.type
_entity_poly.pdbx_seq_one_letter_code
_entity_poly.pdbx_strand_id
1 'polypeptide(L)' 'MAFPVRWDPFFTETMTLEQVYRYPGKHFDFHRAQLTLG' A
#
# COMPACT_ATOMS: atom_id res chain seq x y z
N MET A 1 11.38 2.37 -10.82
CA MET A 1 10.02 2.94 -10.99
C MET A 1 9.81 3.92 -9.87
N ALA A 2 9.58 5.20 -10.16
CA ALA A 2 9.38 6.24 -9.15
C ALA A 2 7.92 6.23 -8.66
N PHE A 3 7.71 6.16 -7.34
CA PHE A 3 6.38 6.20 -6.73
C PHE A 3 6.16 7.50 -5.92
N PRO A 4 4.92 8.02 -5.85
CA PRO A 4 4.61 9.23 -5.09
C PRO A 4 4.51 8.91 -3.59
N VAL A 5 5.65 8.88 -2.89
CA VAL A 5 5.79 8.45 -1.47
C VAL A 5 4.94 9.23 -0.44
N ARG A 6 4.27 10.32 -0.85
CA ARG A 6 3.39 11.11 0.01
C ARG A 6 1.92 10.71 -0.09
N TRP A 7 1.55 9.88 -1.06
CA TRP A 7 0.16 9.51 -1.33
C TRP A 7 -0.31 8.33 -0.49
N ASP A 8 0.59 7.39 -0.22
CA ASP A 8 0.27 6.17 0.51
C ASP A 8 1.44 5.79 1.43
N PRO A 9 1.18 5.38 2.69
CA PRO A 9 2.22 5.03 3.65
C PRO A 9 3.06 3.81 3.26
N PHE A 10 2.65 3.03 2.27
CA PHE A 10 3.36 1.84 1.81
C PHE A 10 4.21 2.07 0.56
N PHE A 11 4.15 3.25 -0.04
CA PHE A 11 5.02 3.61 -1.15
C PHE A 11 6.42 4.01 -0.67
N THR A 12 7.42 3.48 -1.36
CA THR A 12 8.83 3.89 -1.27
C THR A 12 9.26 4.47 -2.61
N GLU A 13 10.37 5.22 -2.65
CA GLU A 13 10.84 5.87 -3.89
C GLU A 13 10.96 4.88 -5.06
N THR A 14 11.30 3.62 -4.76
CA THR A 14 11.25 2.51 -5.71
C THR A 14 10.65 1.26 -5.07
N MET A 15 10.04 0.40 -5.89
CA MET A 15 9.49 -0.90 -5.48
C MET A 15 9.84 -1.96 -6.52
N THR A 16 10.01 -3.21 -6.08
CA THR A 16 10.14 -4.38 -6.94
C THR A 16 8.78 -4.80 -7.52
N LEU A 17 8.79 -5.59 -8.58
CA LEU A 17 7.55 -6.12 -9.17
C LEU A 17 6.73 -6.92 -8.15
N GLU A 18 7.40 -7.74 -7.33
CA GLU A 18 6.80 -8.48 -6.22
C GLU A 18 6.11 -7.55 -5.21
N GLN A 19 6.76 -6.46 -4.81
CA GLN A 19 6.19 -5.49 -3.87
C GLN A 19 4.96 -4.80 -4.46
N VAL A 20 4.98 -4.48 -5.76
CA VAL A 20 3.82 -3.92 -6.47
C VAL A 20 2.65 -4.91 -6.48
N TYR A 21 2.89 -6.20 -6.72
CA TYR A 21 1.82 -7.21 -6.71
C TYR A 21 1.27 -7.50 -5.31
N ARG A 22 2.08 -7.33 -4.25
CA ARG A 22 1.60 -7.48 -2.86
C ARG A 22 0.84 -6.26 -2.34
N TYR A 23 1.10 -5.08 -2.90
CA TYR A 23 0.54 -3.81 -2.42
C TYR A 23 -1.00 -3.80 -2.30
N PRO A 24 -1.79 -4.28 -3.28
CA PRO A 24 -3.26 -4.19 -3.20
C PRO A 24 -3.85 -4.90 -1.97
N GLY A 25 -3.33 -6.07 -1.61
CA GLY A 25 -3.78 -6.80 -0.42
C GLY A 25 -3.43 -6.05 0.88
N LYS A 26 -2.18 -5.56 0.97
CA LYS A 26 -1.71 -4.78 2.13
C LYS A 26 -2.54 -3.50 2.33
N HIS A 27 -2.83 -2.78 1.25
CA HIS A 27 -3.62 -1.56 1.28
C HIS A 27 -5.10 -1.83 1.60
N PHE A 28 -5.66 -2.92 1.08
CA PHE A 28 -7.01 -3.37 1.46
C PHE A 28 -7.11 -3.68 2.95
N ASP A 29 -6.18 -4.47 3.51
CA ASP A 29 -6.20 -4.83 4.92
C ASP A 29 -6.11 -3.60 5.83
N PHE A 30 -5.29 -2.61 5.44
CA PHE A 30 -5.17 -1.32 6.13
C PHE A 30 -6.51 -0.58 6.18
N HIS A 31 -7.19 -0.42 5.04
CA HIS A 31 -8.48 0.26 5.00
C HIS A 31 -9.61 -0.56 5.65
N ARG A 32 -9.58 -1.89 5.54
CA ARG A 32 -10.52 -2.75 6.26
C ARG A 32 -10.46 -2.47 7.76
N ALA A 33 -9.26 -2.36 8.33
CA ALA A 33 -9.10 -2.05 9.75
C ALA A 33 -9.63 -0.66 10.14
N GLN A 34 -9.53 0.34 9.25
CA GLN A 34 -10.07 1.67 9.51
C GLN A 34 -11.60 1.74 9.42
N LEU A 35 -12.19 0.95 8.52
CA LEU A 35 -13.60 1.04 8.17
C LEU A 35 -14.48 -0.01 8.88
N THR A 36 -13.87 -0.99 9.54
CA THR A 36 -14.61 -1.95 10.37
C THR A 36 -14.85 -1.34 11.74
N LEU A 37 -16.12 -1.13 12.07
CA LEU A 37 -16.55 -0.79 13.42
C LEU A 37 -16.62 -2.11 14.21
N GLY A 38 -15.85 -2.20 15.29
CA GLY A 38 -15.78 -3.38 16.16
C GLY A 38 -17.08 -3.67 16.91
#